data_AF-A0A0S7F5L2-F1
#
_entry.id   AF-A0A0S7F5L2-F1
#
_cell.length_a   1.000
_cell.length_b   1.000
_cell.length_c   1.000
_cell.angle_alpha   90.00
_cell.angle_beta   90.00
_cell.angle_gamma   90.00
#
_symmetry.space_group_name_H-M   'P 1'
#
loop_
_entity.id
_entity.type
_entity.pdbx_description
1 polymer ?
#
loop_
_entity_poly.entity_id
_entity_poly.type
_entity_poly.pdbx_seq_one_letter_code
_entity_poly.pdbx_strand_id
1 'polypeptide(L)'
;MKQAHRFLHRMGHSLVAGPQGNLWMYGGLSLSDGILGNVYRYSLSEHRWTQMLTSSVDESATPSARYHHAAALLNTYDLDSGSHDGGHSLMLVVGGITQSGVAMDTWSLNLSSLVWREHKSSVLPPVAGHTLTVRWDSSVLLIGGYSPENGFNHHLLEFNPDSGNWTIVPHTGTPPTGLYGHSAVYHEQTDAIYVFGGYRFHVETVEPSGELYSLYYPNLTWSLLVPSQGKKPLSRFFHAAALIKDTMVIVGGRTEAEDYSNSVSLYQINCNTWIHPVSVVGDPVNRSVSLAMTTWGGRLFLSGGFNGVTLGRLLTLTVPSDPCAVLPTPEACNTTTGSCVWCRGTCTSSDAAERIGCLLGHSTCSPTPRLPDIPGKEYA
;
A
#
# COMPACT_ATOMS: atom_id res chain seq x y z
N MET A 1 10.47 26.08 9.33
CA MET A 1 10.02 25.19 10.42
C MET A 1 8.51 25.02 10.30
N LYS A 2 8.02 23.86 9.83
CA LYS A 2 6.57 23.61 9.67
C LYS A 2 6.05 23.02 10.98
N GLN A 3 5.22 23.78 11.69
CA GLN A 3 4.63 23.40 12.98
C GLN A 3 3.70 22.21 12.78
N ALA A 4 3.92 21.11 13.52
CA ALA A 4 2.97 20.02 13.57
C ALA A 4 1.70 20.53 14.26
N HIS A 5 0.56 20.40 13.59
CA HIS A 5 -0.71 20.78 14.19
C HIS A 5 -1.19 19.65 15.10
N ARG A 6 -1.41 19.95 16.38
CA ARG A 6 -1.82 18.97 17.40
C ARG A 6 -3.05 18.14 16.98
N PHE A 7 -4.00 18.72 16.25
CA PHE A 7 -5.20 18.03 15.75
C PHE A 7 -4.92 16.95 14.67
N LEU A 8 -3.72 16.92 14.11
CA LEU A 8 -3.30 15.90 13.15
C LEU A 8 -2.61 14.70 13.84
N HIS A 9 -2.42 14.74 15.16
CA HIS A 9 -1.71 13.68 15.86
C HIS A 9 -2.54 12.40 15.92
N ARG A 10 -2.17 11.38 15.13
CA ARG A 10 -2.94 10.13 15.05
C ARG A 10 -2.14 8.96 14.49
N MET A 11 -2.61 7.75 14.79
CA MET A 11 -2.09 6.50 14.21
C MET A 11 -3.22 5.65 13.61
N GLY A 12 -2.88 4.75 12.67
CA GLY A 12 -3.86 3.82 12.09
C GLY A 12 -4.96 4.51 11.29
N HIS A 13 -4.71 5.71 10.78
CA HIS A 13 -5.58 6.41 9.85
C HIS A 13 -5.25 6.00 8.42
N SER A 14 -6.12 6.35 7.48
CA SER A 14 -5.81 6.24 6.06
C SER A 14 -5.33 7.57 5.48
N LEU A 15 -4.50 7.49 4.45
CA LEU A 15 -4.08 8.61 3.62
C LEU A 15 -4.10 8.14 2.17
N VAL A 16 -4.92 8.76 1.32
CA VAL A 16 -5.00 8.44 -0.12
C VAL A 16 -4.68 9.68 -0.94
N ALA A 17 -4.06 9.49 -2.10
CA ALA A 17 -3.83 10.60 -3.03
C ALA A 17 -5.09 10.75 -3.89
N GLY A 18 -5.66 11.95 -3.94
CA GLY A 18 -6.80 12.29 -4.80
C GLY A 18 -6.40 13.25 -5.92
N PRO A 19 -7.37 13.76 -6.70
CA PRO A 19 -7.12 14.60 -7.85
C PRO A 19 -6.35 15.88 -7.53
N GLN A 20 -5.61 16.37 -8.52
CA GLN A 20 -4.95 17.69 -8.50
C GLN A 20 -3.97 17.89 -7.33
N GLY A 21 -3.35 16.82 -6.84
CA GLY A 21 -2.38 16.90 -5.74
C GLY A 21 -3.02 17.19 -4.39
N ASN A 22 -4.23 16.69 -4.17
CA ASN A 22 -4.86 16.71 -2.85
C ASN A 22 -4.66 15.36 -2.17
N LEU A 23 -4.15 15.36 -0.93
CA LEU A 23 -4.10 14.15 -0.11
C LEU A 23 -5.30 14.13 0.84
N TRP A 24 -5.97 13.00 0.95
CA TRP A 24 -7.17 12.83 1.77
C TRP A 24 -6.89 11.90 2.92
N MET A 25 -7.22 12.35 4.13
CA MET A 25 -7.01 11.63 5.37
C MET A 25 -8.35 11.38 6.05
N TYR A 26 -8.55 10.17 6.55
CA TYR A 26 -9.73 9.80 7.33
C TYR A 26 -9.37 8.92 8.52
N GLY A 27 -10.05 9.17 9.64
CA GLY A 27 -9.99 8.34 10.83
C GLY A 27 -8.67 8.41 11.59
N GLY A 28 -8.36 7.36 12.33
CA GLY A 28 -7.20 7.19 13.19
C GLY A 28 -7.53 7.29 14.68
N LEU A 29 -6.54 6.94 15.50
CA LEU A 29 -6.60 7.05 16.95
C LEU A 29 -5.65 8.16 17.42
N SER A 30 -6.19 9.13 18.16
CA SER A 30 -5.46 10.16 18.90
C SER A 30 -5.42 9.79 20.38
N LEU A 31 -4.26 9.95 21.04
CA LEU A 31 -4.19 9.75 22.49
C LEU A 31 -4.91 10.85 23.27
N SER A 32 -5.05 12.06 22.70
CA SER A 32 -5.75 13.16 23.36
C SER A 32 -7.24 13.17 23.11
N ASP A 33 -7.67 12.73 21.93
CA ASP A 33 -9.04 12.95 21.44
C ASP A 33 -9.80 11.63 21.19
N GLY A 34 -9.14 10.48 21.39
CA GLY A 34 -9.73 9.16 21.16
C GLY A 34 -9.82 8.79 19.69
N ILE A 35 -10.82 7.98 19.35
CA ILE A 35 -11.03 7.51 17.98
C ILE A 35 -11.60 8.64 17.13
N LEU A 36 -10.97 8.93 16.00
CA LEU A 36 -11.30 10.03 15.11
C LEU A 36 -12.14 9.56 13.93
N GLY A 37 -13.04 10.43 13.45
CA GLY A 37 -13.87 10.21 12.26
C GLY A 37 -13.89 11.42 11.32
N ASN A 38 -12.95 12.35 11.50
CA ASN A 38 -12.85 13.56 10.70
C ASN A 38 -12.15 13.30 9.36
N VAL A 39 -12.59 14.03 8.33
CA VAL A 39 -11.97 14.05 7.00
C VAL A 39 -11.10 15.30 6.89
N TYR A 40 -9.86 15.11 6.46
CA TYR A 40 -8.93 16.20 6.17
C TYR A 40 -8.43 16.11 4.73
N ARG A 41 -8.26 17.28 4.11
CA ARG A 41 -7.62 17.44 2.81
C ARG A 41 -6.33 18.23 2.98
N TYR A 42 -5.22 17.73 2.44
CA TYR A 42 -3.98 18.48 2.28
C TYR A 42 -3.82 18.91 0.83
N SER A 43 -3.77 20.21 0.57
CA SER A 43 -3.41 20.73 -0.75
C SER A 43 -1.89 20.83 -0.88
N LEU A 44 -1.30 20.14 -1.86
CA LEU A 44 0.13 20.22 -2.15
C LEU A 44 0.56 21.59 -2.69
N SER A 45 -0.31 22.27 -3.44
CA SER A 45 -0.01 23.61 -3.97
C SER A 45 0.00 24.64 -2.85
N GLU A 46 -1.00 24.60 -1.97
CA GLU A 46 -1.15 25.55 -0.87
C GLU A 46 -0.38 25.16 0.40
N HIS A 47 0.15 23.95 0.45
CA HIS A 47 0.81 23.35 1.60
C HIS A 47 -0.03 23.39 2.89
N ARG A 48 -1.34 23.22 2.76
CA ARG A 48 -2.31 23.49 3.82
C ARG A 48 -3.25 22.31 4.05
N TRP A 49 -3.44 21.98 5.33
CA TRP A 49 -4.50 21.10 5.79
C TRP A 49 -5.81 21.87 5.94
N THR A 50 -6.91 21.27 5.51
CA THR A 50 -8.27 21.78 5.69
C THR A 50 -9.15 20.64 6.18
N GLN A 51 -9.85 20.86 7.29
CA GLN A 51 -10.88 19.92 7.72
C GLN A 51 -12.07 20.06 6.79
N MET A 52 -12.53 18.94 6.24
CA MET A 52 -13.65 18.92 5.32
C MET A 52 -14.92 18.60 6.10
N LEU A 53 -15.96 19.41 5.91
CA LEU A 53 -17.28 19.13 6.43
C LEU A 53 -17.98 18.19 5.45
N THR A 54 -18.37 17.02 5.92
CA THR A 54 -19.04 16.01 5.11
C THR A 54 -20.47 15.82 5.56
N SER A 55 -21.34 15.44 4.62
CA SER A 55 -22.71 15.02 4.89
C SER A 55 -22.92 13.59 4.42
N SER A 56 -24.14 13.08 4.52
CA SER A 56 -24.53 11.75 4.06
C SER A 56 -25.78 11.84 3.18
N VAL A 57 -25.94 10.89 2.25
CA VAL A 57 -27.16 10.80 1.42
C VAL A 57 -28.38 10.51 2.30
N ASP A 58 -28.23 9.60 3.25
CA ASP A 58 -29.21 9.35 4.29
C ASP A 58 -28.87 10.26 5.47
N GLU A 59 -29.71 11.26 5.81
CA GLU A 59 -29.45 12.30 6.83
C GLU A 59 -29.10 11.75 8.24
N SER A 60 -29.16 10.43 8.45
CA SER A 60 -28.96 9.76 9.73
C SER A 60 -27.62 9.01 9.91
N ALA A 61 -26.76 8.87 8.88
CA ALA A 61 -25.56 8.03 9.05
C ALA A 61 -24.33 8.48 8.25
N THR A 62 -23.23 8.71 8.98
CA THR A 62 -21.87 8.84 8.45
C THR A 62 -21.02 7.70 9.01
N PRO A 63 -19.89 7.34 8.38
CA PRO A 63 -19.05 6.28 8.90
C PRO A 63 -18.56 6.63 10.31
N SER A 64 -18.76 5.70 11.25
CA SER A 64 -18.28 5.86 12.62
C SER A 64 -16.77 6.11 12.66
N ALA A 65 -16.34 6.91 13.64
CA ALA A 65 -14.93 7.11 13.94
C ALA A 65 -14.20 5.76 14.10
N ARG A 66 -13.04 5.62 13.44
CA ARG A 66 -12.34 4.34 13.35
C ARG A 66 -10.85 4.46 13.10
N TYR A 67 -10.10 3.40 13.40
CA TYR A 67 -8.68 3.25 13.09
C TYR A 67 -8.37 1.81 12.68
N HIS A 68 -7.24 1.59 12.00
CA HIS A 68 -6.90 0.33 11.33
C HIS A 68 -7.97 -0.15 10.33
N HIS A 69 -8.79 0.78 9.83
CA HIS A 69 -9.52 0.61 8.58
C HIS A 69 -8.55 0.73 7.40
N ALA A 70 -9.00 0.35 6.22
CA ALA A 70 -8.31 0.66 4.99
C ALA A 70 -9.15 1.61 4.13
N ALA A 71 -8.47 2.39 3.31
CA ALA A 71 -9.10 3.28 2.35
C ALA A 71 -8.40 3.22 1.00
N ALA A 72 -9.16 3.45 -0.06
CA ALA A 72 -8.70 3.43 -1.44
C ALA A 72 -9.35 4.57 -2.22
N LEU A 73 -8.66 5.10 -3.23
CA LEU A 73 -9.24 6.03 -4.18
C LEU A 73 -9.78 5.26 -5.40
N LEU A 74 -11.01 5.53 -5.79
CA LEU A 74 -11.61 5.05 -7.04
C LEU A 74 -11.90 6.24 -7.94
N ASN A 75 -11.60 6.11 -9.23
CA ASN A 75 -12.03 7.06 -10.25
C ASN A 75 -13.18 6.42 -11.03
N THR A 76 -14.34 7.04 -11.01
CA THR A 76 -15.50 6.61 -11.80
C THR A 76 -15.58 7.44 -13.06
N TYR A 77 -15.77 6.80 -14.21
CA TYR A 77 -15.94 7.46 -15.49
C TYR A 77 -17.40 7.34 -15.91
N ASP A 78 -18.13 8.47 -15.96
CA ASP A 78 -19.48 8.49 -16.49
C ASP A 78 -19.45 8.33 -18.02
N LEU A 79 -19.67 7.10 -18.47
CA LEU A 79 -19.74 6.74 -19.90
C LEU A 79 -20.88 7.48 -20.65
N ASP A 80 -21.90 7.96 -19.93
CA ASP A 80 -23.05 8.69 -20.50
C ASP A 80 -22.78 10.20 -20.67
N SER A 81 -21.74 10.74 -20.05
CA SER A 81 -21.32 12.12 -20.28
C SER A 81 -20.32 12.12 -21.44
N GLY A 82 -20.72 12.58 -22.62
CA GLY A 82 -19.83 12.76 -23.79
C GLY A 82 -18.70 13.80 -23.58
N SER A 83 -18.31 14.06 -22.33
CA SER A 83 -17.24 14.94 -21.88
C SER A 83 -16.14 14.12 -21.22
N HIS A 84 -14.92 14.21 -21.73
CA HIS A 84 -13.71 13.60 -21.15
C HIS A 84 -13.31 14.12 -19.75
N ASP A 85 -14.17 14.87 -19.07
CA ASP A 85 -13.87 15.60 -17.82
C ASP A 85 -14.93 15.34 -16.70
N GLY A 86 -15.85 14.40 -16.91
CA GLY A 86 -16.98 14.14 -16.00
C GLY A 86 -16.72 13.11 -14.89
N GLY A 87 -15.48 12.67 -14.67
CA GLY A 87 -15.19 11.61 -13.71
C GLY A 87 -15.32 12.05 -12.25
N HIS A 88 -15.99 11.25 -11.41
CA HIS A 88 -16.03 11.48 -9.97
C HIS A 88 -14.98 10.61 -9.26
N SER A 89 -14.17 11.23 -8.38
CA SER A 89 -13.28 10.49 -7.48
C SER A 89 -13.98 10.18 -6.16
N LEU A 90 -13.96 8.91 -5.78
CA LEU A 90 -14.53 8.39 -4.55
C LEU A 90 -13.42 7.89 -3.63
N MET A 91 -13.46 8.26 -2.35
CA MET A 91 -12.64 7.61 -1.32
C MET A 91 -13.46 6.52 -0.64
N LEU A 92 -13.09 5.26 -0.88
CA LEU A 92 -13.66 4.10 -0.22
C LEU A 92 -13.03 3.94 1.18
N VAL A 93 -13.83 3.58 2.19
CA VAL A 93 -13.41 3.30 3.56
C VAL A 93 -14.10 2.02 4.01
N VAL A 94 -13.32 1.04 4.49
CA VAL A 94 -13.81 -0.30 4.78
C VAL A 94 -13.32 -0.78 6.15
N GLY A 95 -14.23 -1.34 6.93
CA GLY A 95 -13.93 -1.98 8.21
C GLY A 95 -13.20 -1.08 9.21
N GLY A 96 -12.32 -1.67 10.02
CA GLY A 96 -11.56 -0.98 11.07
C GLY A 96 -12.19 -1.09 12.46
N ILE A 97 -11.46 -0.60 13.47
CA ILE A 97 -11.88 -0.66 14.87
C ILE A 97 -12.61 0.64 15.21
N THR A 98 -13.84 0.51 15.67
CA THR A 98 -14.71 1.59 16.14
C THR A 98 -14.92 1.48 17.65
N GLN A 99 -15.70 2.39 18.23
CA GLN A 99 -16.11 2.30 19.63
C GLN A 99 -17.02 1.08 19.92
N SER A 100 -17.77 0.60 18.92
CA SER A 100 -18.68 -0.54 19.03
C SER A 100 -18.05 -1.89 18.66
N GLY A 101 -16.75 -1.91 18.34
CA GLY A 101 -16.04 -3.13 17.93
C GLY A 101 -15.48 -3.02 16.51
N VAL A 102 -15.14 -4.16 15.92
CA VAL A 102 -14.62 -4.22 14.54
C VAL A 102 -15.78 -4.04 13.55
N ALA A 103 -15.68 -3.05 12.69
CA ALA A 103 -16.71 -2.73 11.70
C ALA A 103 -16.65 -3.67 10.49
N MET A 104 -17.82 -3.87 9.88
CA MET A 104 -18.04 -4.68 8.68
C MET A 104 -18.75 -3.89 7.57
N ASP A 105 -18.69 -2.55 7.64
CA ASP A 105 -19.35 -1.64 6.73
C ASP A 105 -18.38 -1.14 5.63
N THR A 106 -18.97 -0.68 4.53
CA THR A 106 -18.27 -0.04 3.42
C THR A 106 -18.89 1.31 3.15
N TRP A 107 -18.05 2.33 3.06
CA TRP A 107 -18.46 3.71 2.82
C TRP A 107 -17.67 4.31 1.67
N SER A 108 -18.32 5.11 0.82
CA SER A 108 -17.63 5.92 -0.18
C SER A 108 -17.93 7.39 0.04
N LEU A 109 -16.90 8.22 0.11
CA LEU A 109 -17.01 9.68 0.09
C LEU A 109 -16.79 10.19 -1.32
N ASN A 110 -17.78 10.88 -1.90
CA ASN A 110 -17.55 11.65 -3.12
C ASN A 110 -16.70 12.87 -2.79
N LEU A 111 -15.52 12.99 -3.40
CA LEU A 111 -14.55 14.02 -3.06
C LEU A 111 -14.91 15.41 -3.59
N SER A 112 -15.85 15.49 -4.54
CA SER A 112 -16.37 16.74 -5.09
C SER A 112 -17.55 17.27 -4.27
N SER A 113 -18.51 16.40 -3.92
CA SER A 113 -19.71 16.80 -3.16
C SER A 113 -19.56 16.70 -1.64
N LEU A 114 -18.53 15.97 -1.16
CA LEU A 114 -18.30 15.67 0.26
C LEU A 114 -19.44 14.89 0.92
N VAL A 115 -20.18 14.11 0.12
CA VAL A 115 -21.30 13.29 0.58
C VAL A 115 -20.85 11.83 0.71
N TRP A 116 -21.10 11.25 1.88
CA TRP A 116 -20.93 9.83 2.17
C TRP A 116 -22.12 9.00 1.66
N ARG A 117 -21.80 7.82 1.14
CA ARG A 117 -22.76 6.76 0.80
C ARG A 117 -22.31 5.45 1.44
N GLU A 118 -23.23 4.77 2.10
CA GLU A 118 -23.01 3.40 2.59
C GLU A 118 -23.26 2.39 1.46
N HIS A 119 -22.40 1.38 1.37
CA HIS A 119 -22.56 0.23 0.49
C HIS A 119 -22.80 -1.01 1.36
N LYS A 120 -24.06 -1.44 1.42
CA LYS A 120 -24.46 -2.58 2.24
C LYS A 120 -23.98 -3.88 1.59
N SER A 121 -23.30 -4.70 2.37
CA SER A 121 -22.79 -6.00 1.93
C SER A 121 -23.12 -7.06 2.96
N SER A 122 -23.58 -8.22 2.51
CA SER A 122 -23.74 -9.42 3.33
C SER A 122 -22.49 -10.30 3.35
N VAL A 123 -21.46 -9.95 2.55
CA VAL A 123 -20.27 -10.78 2.32
C VAL A 123 -19.07 -10.27 3.12
N LEU A 124 -18.99 -8.96 3.37
CA LEU A 124 -17.88 -8.34 4.09
C LEU A 124 -17.94 -8.73 5.59
N PRO A 125 -16.93 -9.42 6.14
CA PRO A 125 -16.87 -9.70 7.57
C PRO A 125 -16.39 -8.48 8.37
N PRO A 126 -16.59 -8.48 9.70
CA PRO A 126 -15.86 -7.57 10.59
C PRO A 126 -14.35 -7.73 10.39
N VAL A 127 -13.67 -6.66 10.00
CA VAL A 127 -12.26 -6.74 9.61
C VAL A 127 -11.48 -5.46 9.90
N ALA A 128 -10.33 -5.59 10.56
CA ALA A 128 -9.36 -4.50 10.78
C ALA A 128 -7.93 -4.94 10.48
N GLY A 129 -7.03 -3.98 10.18
CA GLY A 129 -5.63 -4.24 9.83
C GLY A 129 -5.44 -4.99 8.51
N HIS A 130 -6.46 -4.97 7.64
CA HIS A 130 -6.44 -5.44 6.26
C HIS A 130 -5.88 -4.36 5.33
N THR A 131 -5.67 -4.71 4.07
CA THR A 131 -5.33 -3.76 3.00
C THR A 131 -6.44 -3.69 1.96
N LEU A 132 -6.58 -2.52 1.33
CA LEU A 132 -7.38 -2.33 0.11
C LEU A 132 -6.43 -1.97 -1.02
N THR A 133 -6.43 -2.77 -2.08
CA THR A 133 -5.56 -2.56 -3.24
C THR A 133 -6.40 -2.36 -4.49
N VAL A 134 -6.25 -1.20 -5.13
CA VAL A 134 -6.97 -0.85 -6.36
C VAL A 134 -6.23 -1.40 -7.56
N ARG A 135 -6.95 -2.04 -8.47
CA ARG A 135 -6.45 -2.51 -9.75
C ARG A 135 -7.16 -1.79 -10.90
N TRP A 136 -6.39 -1.11 -11.75
CA TRP A 136 -6.87 -0.41 -12.96
C TRP A 136 -8.11 0.49 -12.76
N ASP A 137 -8.29 1.06 -11.56
CA ASP A 137 -9.49 1.81 -11.16
C ASP A 137 -10.83 1.05 -11.34
N SER A 138 -10.80 -0.26 -11.53
CA SER A 138 -11.96 -1.10 -11.89
C SER A 138 -12.38 -2.08 -10.78
N SER A 139 -11.45 -2.39 -9.88
CA SER A 139 -11.64 -3.37 -8.82
C SER A 139 -10.82 -2.99 -7.59
N VAL A 140 -11.37 -3.31 -6.40
CA VAL A 140 -10.65 -3.15 -5.13
C VAL A 140 -10.59 -4.48 -4.43
N LEU A 141 -9.38 -4.97 -4.20
CA LEU A 141 -9.17 -6.21 -3.47
C LEU A 141 -8.94 -5.92 -1.99
N LEU A 142 -9.67 -6.63 -1.13
CA LEU A 142 -9.43 -6.68 0.31
C LEU A 142 -8.66 -7.95 0.64
N ILE A 143 -7.48 -7.76 1.25
CA ILE A 143 -6.57 -8.83 1.61
C ILE A 143 -6.37 -8.83 3.13
N GLY A 144 -6.55 -10.00 3.75
CA GLY A 144 -6.30 -10.23 5.16
C GLY A 144 -7.22 -9.46 6.09
N GLY A 145 -6.69 -9.15 7.27
CA GLY A 145 -7.36 -8.54 8.41
C GLY A 145 -7.73 -9.54 9.49
N TYR A 146 -8.19 -9.00 10.61
CA TYR A 146 -8.57 -9.76 11.80
C TYR A 146 -9.79 -9.13 12.49
N SER A 147 -10.60 -9.96 13.11
CA SER A 147 -11.56 -9.57 14.14
C SER A 147 -11.57 -10.58 15.30
N PRO A 148 -11.85 -10.15 16.55
CA PRO A 148 -11.95 -11.07 17.69
C PRO A 148 -12.95 -12.21 17.46
N GLU A 149 -14.04 -11.95 16.75
CA GLU A 149 -15.15 -12.88 16.56
C GLU A 149 -14.86 -13.92 15.46
N ASN A 150 -14.12 -13.54 14.41
CA ASN A 150 -13.89 -14.38 13.23
C ASN A 150 -12.44 -14.82 13.07
N GLY A 151 -11.52 -14.32 13.88
CA GLY A 151 -10.09 -14.54 13.72
C GLY A 151 -9.53 -13.85 12.48
N PHE A 152 -8.50 -14.45 11.86
CA PHE A 152 -7.95 -13.94 10.62
C PHE A 152 -8.92 -14.15 9.45
N ASN A 153 -9.14 -13.09 8.66
CA ASN A 153 -9.84 -13.23 7.40
C ASN A 153 -8.99 -14.04 6.42
N HIS A 154 -9.58 -15.10 5.87
CA HIS A 154 -8.95 -16.04 4.93
C HIS A 154 -9.52 -15.92 3.52
N HIS A 155 -10.52 -15.07 3.30
CA HIS A 155 -11.10 -14.82 1.99
C HIS A 155 -10.37 -13.67 1.28
N LEU A 156 -10.09 -13.86 -0.01
CA LEU A 156 -9.85 -12.76 -0.94
C LEU A 156 -11.21 -12.19 -1.35
N LEU A 157 -11.41 -10.91 -1.05
CA LEU A 157 -12.66 -10.22 -1.37
C LEU A 157 -12.40 -9.16 -2.44
N GLU A 158 -13.32 -9.03 -3.39
CA GLU A 158 -13.26 -8.01 -4.44
C GLU A 158 -14.53 -7.17 -4.43
N PHE A 159 -14.34 -5.85 -4.35
CA PHE A 159 -15.41 -4.87 -4.46
C PHE A 159 -15.56 -4.45 -5.91
N ASN A 160 -16.79 -4.56 -6.42
CA ASN A 160 -17.17 -4.05 -7.72
C ASN A 160 -17.78 -2.63 -7.53
N PRO A 161 -17.13 -1.56 -8.02
CA PRO A 161 -17.60 -0.18 -7.82
C PRO A 161 -18.96 0.11 -8.47
N ASP A 162 -19.30 -0.56 -9.57
CA ASP A 162 -20.54 -0.33 -10.31
C ASP A 162 -21.76 -0.86 -9.55
N SER A 163 -21.62 -2.05 -8.96
CA SER A 163 -22.68 -2.70 -8.19
C SER A 163 -22.70 -2.31 -6.71
N GLY A 164 -21.59 -1.76 -6.19
CA GLY A 164 -21.43 -1.45 -4.77
C GLY A 164 -21.35 -2.70 -3.87
N ASN A 165 -21.01 -3.86 -4.43
CA ASN A 165 -21.02 -5.14 -3.70
C ASN A 165 -19.65 -5.80 -3.64
N TRP A 166 -19.48 -6.61 -2.59
CA TRP A 166 -18.32 -7.47 -2.39
C TRP A 166 -18.61 -8.90 -2.85
N THR A 167 -17.60 -9.55 -3.41
CA THR A 167 -17.64 -10.98 -3.75
C THR A 167 -16.40 -11.68 -3.21
N ILE A 168 -16.56 -12.95 -2.81
CA ILE A 168 -15.42 -13.82 -2.48
C ILE A 168 -14.86 -14.36 -3.78
N VAL A 169 -13.58 -14.14 -4.03
CA VAL A 169 -12.94 -14.54 -5.27
C VAL A 169 -12.07 -15.78 -5.04
N PRO A 170 -12.33 -16.90 -5.74
CA PRO A 170 -11.50 -18.09 -5.66
C PRO A 170 -10.06 -17.79 -6.09
N HIS A 171 -9.09 -18.34 -5.36
CA HIS A 171 -7.68 -18.18 -5.66
C HIS A 171 -6.93 -19.50 -5.44
N THR A 172 -5.75 -19.62 -6.03
CA THR A 172 -4.92 -20.84 -5.96
C THR A 172 -3.47 -20.52 -5.57
N GLY A 173 -2.59 -21.53 -5.56
CA GLY A 173 -1.17 -21.36 -5.25
C GLY A 173 -0.88 -21.42 -3.75
N THR A 174 0.05 -20.59 -3.28
CA THR A 174 0.52 -20.56 -1.89
C THR A 174 0.11 -19.26 -1.19
N PRO A 175 -1.18 -19.10 -0.81
CA PRO A 175 -1.65 -17.90 -0.14
C PRO A 175 -1.04 -17.76 1.26
N PRO A 176 -0.82 -16.52 1.73
CA PRO A 176 -0.38 -16.30 3.10
C PRO A 176 -1.48 -16.65 4.12
N THR A 177 -1.16 -17.49 5.09
CA THR A 177 -2.07 -17.79 6.21
C THR A 177 -2.00 -16.74 7.30
N GLY A 178 -3.13 -16.07 7.55
CA GLY A 178 -3.23 -14.98 8.52
C GLY A 178 -2.45 -13.75 8.07
N LEU A 179 -3.09 -12.58 8.11
CA LEU A 179 -2.48 -11.33 7.69
C LEU A 179 -3.09 -10.17 8.49
N TYR A 180 -2.35 -9.59 9.42
CA TYR A 180 -2.80 -8.42 10.18
C TYR A 180 -1.69 -7.36 10.29
N GLY A 181 -1.98 -6.13 9.89
CA GLY A 181 -0.97 -5.06 9.85
C GLY A 181 0.12 -5.29 8.79
N HIS A 182 -0.20 -6.01 7.72
CA HIS A 182 0.63 -6.13 6.53
C HIS A 182 0.44 -4.92 5.61
N SER A 183 1.25 -4.83 4.56
CA SER A 183 1.05 -3.87 3.48
C SER A 183 0.92 -4.59 2.14
N ALA A 184 0.23 -3.94 1.20
CA ALA A 184 0.02 -4.44 -0.14
C ALA A 184 0.16 -3.31 -1.16
N VAL A 185 0.72 -3.61 -2.33
CA VAL A 185 0.81 -2.67 -3.46
C VAL A 185 0.48 -3.38 -4.78
N TYR A 186 -0.22 -2.69 -5.68
CA TYR A 186 -0.50 -3.19 -7.02
C TYR A 186 0.56 -2.68 -8.01
N HIS A 187 1.13 -3.59 -8.79
CA HIS A 187 2.09 -3.27 -9.84
C HIS A 187 1.49 -3.59 -11.20
N GLU A 188 1.26 -2.53 -11.97
CA GLU A 188 0.53 -2.50 -13.21
C GLU A 188 1.15 -3.39 -14.30
N GLN A 189 2.47 -3.29 -14.47
CA GLN A 189 3.21 -3.98 -15.54
C GLN A 189 3.18 -5.51 -15.38
N THR A 190 3.05 -5.99 -14.15
CA THR A 190 2.92 -7.43 -13.85
C THR A 190 1.48 -7.90 -13.70
N ASP A 191 0.52 -6.98 -13.64
CA ASP A 191 -0.86 -7.22 -13.20
C ASP A 191 -0.91 -8.07 -11.91
N ALA A 192 -0.14 -7.65 -10.90
CA ALA A 192 0.04 -8.42 -9.67
C ALA A 192 0.06 -7.54 -8.42
N ILE A 193 -0.39 -8.10 -7.31
CA ILE A 193 -0.38 -7.46 -5.98
C ILE A 193 0.74 -8.06 -5.16
N TYR A 194 1.60 -7.21 -4.59
CA TYR A 194 2.72 -7.60 -3.75
C TYR A 194 2.37 -7.34 -2.29
N VAL A 195 2.44 -8.38 -1.45
CA VAL A 195 2.04 -8.35 -0.04
C VAL A 195 3.24 -8.65 0.84
N PHE A 196 3.54 -7.76 1.79
CA PHE A 196 4.71 -7.89 2.65
C PHE A 196 4.35 -7.85 4.15
N GLY A 197 4.95 -8.78 4.88
CA GLY A 197 4.97 -8.81 6.34
C GLY A 197 3.59 -8.97 6.99
N GLY A 198 3.39 -8.27 8.12
CA GLY A 198 2.24 -8.41 9.01
C GLY A 198 2.40 -9.53 10.04
N TYR A 199 1.48 -9.59 11.00
CA TYR A 199 1.28 -10.77 11.82
C TYR A 199 0.62 -11.87 11.00
N ARG A 200 1.19 -13.06 11.08
CA ARG A 200 0.75 -14.23 10.34
C ARG A 200 0.65 -15.43 11.24
N PHE A 201 -0.17 -16.38 10.85
CA PHE A 201 -0.22 -17.67 11.51
C PHE A 201 0.81 -18.59 10.85
N HIS A 202 1.81 -19.01 11.62
CA HIS A 202 2.85 -19.93 11.19
C HIS A 202 3.08 -20.98 12.28
N VAL A 203 2.93 -22.26 11.91
CA VAL A 203 3.21 -23.44 12.76
C VAL A 203 2.68 -23.26 14.19
N GLU A 204 1.35 -23.24 14.34
CA GLU A 204 0.66 -23.15 15.65
C GLU A 204 0.90 -21.86 16.45
N THR A 205 1.62 -20.88 15.88
CA THR A 205 1.91 -19.60 16.52
C THR A 205 1.53 -18.41 15.64
N VAL A 206 1.31 -17.26 16.26
CA VAL A 206 1.11 -15.98 15.56
C VAL A 206 2.36 -15.13 15.73
N GLU A 207 3.07 -14.90 14.63
CA GLU A 207 4.35 -14.20 14.65
C GLU A 207 4.46 -13.13 13.55
N PRO A 208 5.30 -12.09 13.75
CA PRO A 208 5.64 -11.17 12.69
C PRO A 208 6.28 -11.93 11.51
N SER A 209 5.84 -11.61 10.30
CA SER A 209 6.42 -12.16 9.08
C SER A 209 7.33 -11.16 8.40
N GLY A 210 8.41 -11.65 7.79
CA GLY A 210 9.20 -10.90 6.81
C GLY A 210 8.93 -11.33 5.38
N GLU A 211 8.06 -12.30 5.14
CA GLU A 211 7.81 -12.87 3.81
C GLU A 211 7.13 -11.89 2.85
N LEU A 212 7.44 -12.07 1.57
CA LEU A 212 6.87 -11.34 0.45
C LEU A 212 6.10 -12.30 -0.45
N TYR A 213 4.86 -11.95 -0.76
CA TYR A 213 4.00 -12.73 -1.65
C TYR A 213 3.64 -11.90 -2.87
N SER A 214 3.38 -12.56 -3.99
CA SER A 214 2.64 -11.97 -5.10
C SER A 214 1.34 -12.72 -5.34
N LEU A 215 0.29 -11.98 -5.67
CA LEU A 215 -0.95 -12.48 -6.24
C LEU A 215 -0.98 -12.04 -7.70
N TYR A 216 -0.76 -12.97 -8.62
CA TYR A 216 -0.93 -12.70 -10.05
C TYR A 216 -2.42 -12.65 -10.37
N TYR A 217 -2.92 -11.48 -10.74
CA TYR A 217 -4.36 -11.25 -10.82
C TYR A 217 -5.05 -12.04 -11.95
N PRO A 218 -4.51 -12.15 -13.19
CA PRO A 218 -5.21 -12.78 -14.32
C PRO A 218 -5.74 -14.20 -14.07
N ASN A 219 -5.13 -14.95 -13.14
CA ASN A 219 -5.61 -16.26 -12.72
C ASN A 219 -5.69 -16.43 -11.19
N LEU A 220 -5.53 -15.33 -10.44
CA LEU A 220 -5.57 -15.28 -8.98
C LEU A 220 -4.69 -16.34 -8.31
N THR A 221 -3.45 -16.46 -8.78
CA THR A 221 -2.48 -17.41 -8.22
C THR A 221 -1.51 -16.70 -7.28
N TRP A 222 -1.45 -17.19 -6.05
CA TRP A 222 -0.48 -16.75 -5.04
C TRP A 222 0.87 -17.45 -5.21
N SER A 223 1.94 -16.69 -5.05
CA SER A 223 3.32 -17.18 -5.02
C SER A 223 4.08 -16.57 -3.84
N LEU A 224 4.78 -17.40 -3.07
CA LEU A 224 5.80 -16.93 -2.12
C LEU A 224 7.04 -16.51 -2.92
N LEU A 225 7.44 -15.26 -2.78
CA LEU A 225 8.62 -14.71 -3.45
C LEU A 225 9.85 -14.88 -2.58
N VAL A 226 10.78 -15.72 -3.07
CA VAL A 226 12.14 -15.80 -2.55
C VAL A 226 12.97 -14.76 -3.31
N PRO A 227 13.55 -13.76 -2.64
CA PRO A 227 14.31 -12.71 -3.32
C PRO A 227 15.51 -13.31 -4.05
N SER A 228 15.73 -12.85 -5.29
CA SER A 228 16.86 -13.26 -6.11
C SER A 228 18.17 -12.72 -5.53
N GLN A 229 18.16 -11.49 -5.02
CA GLN A 229 19.29 -10.80 -4.42
C GLN A 229 18.87 -9.88 -3.28
N GLY A 230 19.87 -9.44 -2.51
CA GLY A 230 19.69 -8.49 -1.43
C GLY A 230 19.18 -9.12 -0.12
N LYS A 231 19.54 -8.48 1.00
CA LYS A 231 19.13 -8.96 2.31
C LYS A 231 17.64 -8.69 2.51
N LYS A 232 16.86 -9.72 2.85
CA LYS A 232 15.46 -9.56 3.27
C LYS A 232 15.37 -8.66 4.52
N PRO A 233 14.42 -7.70 4.60
CA PRO A 233 14.19 -6.93 5.82
C PRO A 233 13.75 -7.84 6.98
N LEU A 234 13.94 -7.36 8.21
CA LEU A 234 13.40 -8.04 9.38
C LEU A 234 11.88 -8.18 9.29
N SER A 235 11.37 -9.28 9.84
CA SER A 235 9.94 -9.51 10.06
C SER A 235 9.30 -8.31 10.73
N ARG A 236 8.16 -7.86 10.21
CA ARG A 236 7.54 -6.63 10.69
C ARG A 236 6.06 -6.53 10.41
N PHE A 237 5.38 -5.72 11.22
CA PHE A 237 3.96 -5.41 11.08
C PHE A 237 3.69 -3.93 11.42
N PHE A 238 2.53 -3.43 11.01
CA PHE A 238 2.13 -2.03 11.07
C PHE A 238 3.18 -1.06 10.49
N HIS A 239 3.88 -1.51 9.45
CA HIS A 239 4.71 -0.67 8.61
C HIS A 239 3.84 -0.02 7.51
N ALA A 240 4.31 1.08 6.94
CA ALA A 240 3.69 1.66 5.76
C ALA A 240 4.36 1.11 4.51
N ALA A 241 3.60 0.93 3.43
CA ALA A 241 4.16 0.71 2.10
C ALA A 241 3.40 1.45 1.01
N ALA A 242 4.10 1.79 -0.06
CA ALA A 242 3.54 2.38 -1.27
C ALA A 242 4.47 2.10 -2.45
N LEU A 243 3.90 2.12 -3.65
CA LEU A 243 4.62 1.84 -4.89
C LEU A 243 5.02 3.15 -5.56
N ILE A 244 6.31 3.29 -5.89
CA ILE A 244 6.78 4.35 -6.78
C ILE A 244 7.46 3.70 -7.98
N LYS A 245 6.86 3.85 -9.16
CA LYS A 245 7.27 3.12 -10.37
C LYS A 245 7.29 1.61 -10.10
N ASP A 246 8.44 0.96 -10.28
CA ASP A 246 8.63 -0.48 -10.06
C ASP A 246 9.19 -0.80 -8.65
N THR A 247 9.18 0.17 -7.73
CA THR A 247 9.78 0.03 -6.40
C THR A 247 8.73 0.09 -5.30
N MET A 248 8.53 -1.02 -4.60
CA MET A 248 7.77 -1.03 -3.34
C MET A 248 8.66 -0.45 -2.24
N VAL A 249 8.22 0.63 -1.60
CA VAL A 249 8.93 1.27 -0.49
C VAL A 249 8.23 0.93 0.80
N ILE A 250 8.96 0.36 1.75
CA ILE A 250 8.48 -0.01 3.08
C ILE A 250 9.16 0.88 4.11
N VAL A 251 8.37 1.44 5.02
CA VAL A 251 8.86 2.37 6.05
C VAL A 251 8.32 2.01 7.42
N GLY A 252 9.23 1.93 8.39
CA GLY A 252 8.91 1.79 9.80
C GLY A 252 8.26 0.46 10.17
N GLY A 253 7.34 0.50 11.13
CA GLY A 253 6.71 -0.68 11.71
C GLY A 253 7.44 -1.22 12.93
N ARG A 254 6.86 -2.26 13.53
CA ARG A 254 7.45 -3.00 14.65
C ARG A 254 8.12 -4.24 14.11
N THR A 255 9.32 -4.52 14.59
CA THR A 255 10.09 -5.71 14.23
C THR A 255 10.33 -6.57 15.45
N GLU A 256 10.94 -7.74 15.26
CA GLU A 256 11.40 -8.57 16.38
C GLU A 256 12.50 -7.90 17.22
N ALA A 257 13.26 -6.95 16.65
CA ALA A 257 14.39 -6.30 17.30
C ALA A 257 14.04 -4.93 17.92
N GLU A 258 12.99 -4.27 17.43
CA GLU A 258 12.63 -2.90 17.83
C GLU A 258 11.12 -2.67 17.78
N ASP A 259 10.59 -2.03 18.83
CA ASP A 259 9.17 -1.68 18.94
C ASP A 259 8.74 -0.62 17.91
N TYR A 260 9.66 0.29 17.57
CA TYR A 260 9.44 1.36 16.60
C TYR A 260 10.65 1.48 15.66
N SER A 261 10.43 1.13 14.39
CA SER A 261 11.43 1.28 13.34
C SER A 261 11.25 2.58 12.58
N ASN A 262 12.35 3.13 12.05
CA ASN A 262 12.33 4.08 10.94
C ASN A 262 13.12 3.57 9.73
N SER A 263 13.42 2.27 9.70
CA SER A 263 14.10 1.66 8.57
C SER A 263 13.25 1.84 7.31
N VAL A 264 13.94 2.19 6.24
CA VAL A 264 13.39 2.20 4.88
C VAL A 264 13.95 0.97 4.18
N SER A 265 13.09 0.21 3.52
CA SER A 265 13.48 -0.90 2.65
C SER A 265 12.83 -0.71 1.30
N LEU A 266 13.61 -0.91 0.24
CA LEU A 266 13.12 -0.82 -1.13
C LEU A 266 13.12 -2.23 -1.73
N TYR A 267 12.02 -2.60 -2.37
CA TYR A 267 11.94 -3.83 -3.14
C TYR A 267 11.71 -3.48 -4.61
N GLN A 268 12.70 -3.82 -5.45
CA GLN A 268 12.63 -3.66 -6.90
C GLN A 268 11.86 -4.83 -7.48
N ILE A 269 10.63 -4.59 -7.92
CA ILE A 269 9.70 -5.63 -8.38
C ILE A 269 10.25 -6.36 -9.60
N ASN A 270 10.74 -5.61 -10.59
CA ASN A 270 11.26 -6.18 -11.82
C ASN A 270 12.47 -7.11 -11.58
N CYS A 271 13.18 -6.89 -10.47
CA CYS A 271 14.44 -7.57 -10.16
C CYS A 271 14.29 -8.65 -9.10
N ASN A 272 13.15 -8.70 -8.41
CA ASN A 272 12.95 -9.53 -7.24
C ASN A 272 14.07 -9.32 -6.20
N THR A 273 14.38 -8.05 -5.91
CA THR A 273 15.57 -7.66 -5.14
C THR A 273 15.25 -6.67 -4.03
N TRP A 274 15.83 -6.92 -2.85
CA TRP A 274 15.80 -5.97 -1.73
C TRP A 274 17.02 -5.03 -1.73
N ILE A 275 16.76 -3.75 -1.48
CA ILE A 275 17.78 -2.71 -1.30
C ILE A 275 17.54 -2.03 0.05
N HIS A 276 18.60 -1.97 0.85
CA HIS A 276 18.64 -1.20 2.10
C HIS A 276 19.38 0.10 1.86
N PRO A 277 18.68 1.23 1.69
CA PRO A 277 19.31 2.51 1.41
C PRO A 277 20.18 2.95 2.60
N VAL A 278 21.42 3.38 2.32
CA VAL A 278 22.32 3.93 3.36
C VAL A 278 22.01 5.40 3.68
N SER A 279 21.20 6.05 2.86
CA SER A 279 20.67 7.38 3.07
C SER A 279 19.17 7.42 2.74
N VAL A 280 18.36 7.98 3.64
CA VAL A 280 16.96 8.29 3.33
C VAL A 280 16.97 9.49 2.40
N VAL A 281 16.39 9.36 1.20
CA VAL A 281 16.26 10.47 0.26
C VAL A 281 14.97 11.24 0.59
N GLY A 282 15.08 12.22 1.49
CA GLY A 282 13.97 13.06 1.91
C GLY A 282 14.02 13.44 3.39
N ASP A 283 12.87 13.81 3.95
CA ASP A 283 12.75 14.15 5.38
C ASP A 283 13.04 12.91 6.26
N PRO A 284 13.82 13.04 7.36
CA PRO A 284 14.01 11.94 8.30
C PRO A 284 12.67 11.45 8.86
N VAL A 285 12.41 10.15 8.72
CA VAL A 285 11.23 9.52 9.29
C VAL A 285 11.49 9.19 10.75
N ASN A 286 10.56 9.57 11.62
CA ASN A 286 10.59 9.18 13.02
C ASN A 286 10.33 7.69 13.15
N ARG A 287 11.03 7.04 14.09
CA ARG A 287 10.74 5.65 14.49
C ARG A 287 9.27 5.57 14.86
N SER A 288 8.49 4.73 14.19
CA SER A 288 7.05 4.64 14.40
C SER A 288 6.40 3.40 13.79
N VAL A 289 5.22 3.06 14.32
CA VAL A 289 4.26 2.11 13.74
C VAL A 289 3.03 2.85 13.23
N SER A 290 2.23 2.19 12.39
CA SER A 290 0.89 2.64 11.99
C SER A 290 0.87 4.00 11.31
N LEU A 291 1.94 4.29 10.55
CA LEU A 291 2.05 5.40 9.60
C LEU A 291 1.06 5.20 8.45
N ALA A 292 0.46 6.27 7.96
CA ALA A 292 -0.22 6.27 6.67
C ALA A 292 0.74 6.76 5.58
N MET A 293 0.72 6.12 4.41
CA MET A 293 1.57 6.52 3.28
C MET A 293 0.80 6.44 1.97
N THR A 294 1.06 7.39 1.07
CA THR A 294 0.53 7.41 -0.29
C THR A 294 1.54 8.01 -1.26
N THR A 295 1.27 7.90 -2.55
CA THR A 295 2.14 8.38 -3.64
C THR A 295 1.41 9.39 -4.50
N TRP A 296 2.08 10.50 -4.82
CA TRP A 296 1.59 11.47 -5.80
C TRP A 296 2.75 12.14 -6.52
N GLY A 297 2.68 12.25 -7.85
CA GLY A 297 3.66 12.98 -8.65
C GLY A 297 5.10 12.49 -8.47
N GLY A 298 5.31 11.17 -8.33
CA GLY A 298 6.64 10.57 -8.11
C GLY A 298 7.25 10.87 -6.74
N ARG A 299 6.43 11.20 -5.74
CA ARG A 299 6.86 11.40 -4.34
C ARG A 299 5.99 10.58 -3.41
N LEU A 300 6.58 10.20 -2.27
CA LEU A 300 5.92 9.50 -1.18
C LEU A 300 5.56 10.53 -0.10
N PHE A 301 4.33 10.44 0.40
CA PHE A 301 3.83 11.28 1.49
C PHE A 301 3.47 10.40 2.67
N LEU A 302 4.01 10.71 3.84
CA LEU A 302 3.78 9.96 5.07
C LEU A 302 3.18 10.85 6.14
N SER A 303 2.19 10.35 6.88
CA SER A 303 1.61 11.08 7.99
C SER A 303 1.36 10.21 9.20
N GLY A 304 1.41 10.87 10.35
CA GLY A 304 1.09 10.32 11.66
C GLY A 304 1.99 9.20 12.13
N GLY A 305 1.38 8.17 12.72
CA GLY A 305 2.07 7.04 13.36
C GLY A 305 2.21 7.20 14.87
N PHE A 306 2.82 6.19 15.50
CA PHE A 306 2.97 6.13 16.95
C PHE A 306 4.33 5.60 17.38
N ASN A 307 4.88 6.20 18.44
CA ASN A 307 6.15 5.81 19.06
C ASN A 307 6.21 6.06 20.57
N GLY A 308 5.07 5.87 21.25
CA GLY A 308 4.82 6.31 22.63
C GLY A 308 3.95 7.56 22.69
N VAL A 309 3.95 8.37 21.63
CA VAL A 309 2.98 9.43 21.37
C VAL A 309 2.42 9.31 19.95
N THR A 310 1.22 9.84 19.71
CA THR A 310 0.71 10.00 18.33
C THR A 310 1.43 11.16 17.64
N LEU A 311 1.89 10.90 16.41
CA LEU A 311 2.59 11.86 15.56
C LEU A 311 1.60 12.54 14.61
N GLY A 312 1.92 13.72 14.09
CA GLY A 312 1.04 14.46 13.17
C GLY A 312 1.76 15.29 12.11
N ARG A 313 3.04 15.04 11.87
CA ARG A 313 3.80 15.71 10.79
C ARG A 313 3.53 14.99 9.47
N LEU A 314 3.34 15.78 8.41
CA LEU A 314 3.42 15.28 7.03
C LEU A 314 4.89 15.33 6.57
N LEU A 315 5.40 14.19 6.13
CA LEU A 315 6.75 14.01 5.61
C LEU A 315 6.69 13.71 4.12
N THR A 316 7.77 14.05 3.41
CA THR A 316 7.92 13.70 2.00
C THR A 316 9.23 12.96 1.80
N LEU A 317 9.14 11.81 1.13
CA LEU A 317 10.28 11.03 0.65
C LEU A 317 10.26 10.97 -0.88
N THR A 318 11.43 10.79 -1.44
CA THR A 318 11.63 10.54 -2.87
C THR A 318 12.49 9.31 -3.02
N VAL A 319 12.26 8.50 -4.04
CA VAL A 319 13.18 7.43 -4.41
C VAL A 319 13.90 7.87 -5.67
N PRO A 320 15.25 7.87 -5.69
CA PRO A 320 15.98 8.15 -6.91
C PRO A 320 15.54 7.19 -8.02
N SER A 321 15.49 7.68 -9.26
CA SER A 321 15.23 6.81 -10.41
C SER A 321 16.30 5.75 -10.59
N ASP A 322 17.53 6.04 -10.15
CA ASP A 322 18.63 5.09 -10.10
C ASP A 322 18.72 4.47 -8.69
N PRO A 323 18.39 3.18 -8.52
CA PRO A 323 18.47 2.51 -7.23
C PRO A 323 19.90 2.41 -6.67
N CYS A 324 20.94 2.61 -7.49
CA CYS A 324 22.32 2.61 -7.02
C CYS A 324 22.73 3.90 -6.32
N ALA A 325 22.00 5.00 -6.54
CA ALA A 325 22.23 6.26 -5.83
C ALA A 325 22.01 6.16 -4.31
N VAL A 326 21.32 5.10 -3.84
CA VAL A 326 21.08 4.87 -2.40
C VAL A 326 21.99 3.81 -1.79
N LEU A 327 22.94 3.27 -2.55
CA LEU A 327 23.92 2.29 -2.09
C LEU A 327 25.28 2.95 -1.79
N PRO A 328 26.07 2.40 -0.85
CA PRO A 328 27.27 3.07 -0.36
C PRO A 328 28.43 3.05 -1.35
N THR A 329 28.51 2.03 -2.21
CA THR A 329 29.60 1.87 -3.20
C THR A 329 29.09 1.29 -4.53
N PRO A 330 29.82 1.50 -5.64
CA PRO A 330 29.51 0.86 -6.92
C PRO A 330 29.50 -0.67 -6.87
N GLU A 331 30.36 -1.28 -6.05
CA GLU A 331 30.41 -2.74 -5.87
C GLU A 331 29.16 -3.25 -5.14
N ALA A 332 28.65 -2.48 -4.17
CA ALA A 332 27.39 -2.79 -3.51
C ALA A 332 26.21 -2.71 -4.49
N CYS A 333 26.23 -1.76 -5.42
CA CYS A 333 25.28 -1.70 -6.54
C CYS A 333 25.34 -2.96 -7.42
N ASN A 334 26.51 -3.32 -7.92
CA ASN A 334 26.68 -4.49 -8.79
C ASN A 334 26.24 -5.81 -8.12
N THR A 335 26.48 -5.96 -6.82
CA THR A 335 26.10 -7.18 -6.08
C THR A 335 24.63 -7.20 -5.68
N THR A 336 24.02 -6.03 -5.41
CA THR A 336 22.65 -5.96 -4.90
C THR A 336 21.62 -5.91 -6.02
N THR A 337 21.79 -5.04 -7.02
CA THR A 337 20.67 -4.70 -7.91
C THR A 337 20.50 -5.65 -9.08
N GLY A 338 21.56 -6.30 -9.58
CA GLY A 338 21.53 -7.27 -10.69
C GLY A 338 20.98 -6.74 -12.04
N SER A 339 20.31 -5.59 -12.05
CA SER A 339 19.56 -4.99 -13.15
C SER A 339 20.07 -3.62 -13.57
N CYS A 340 20.87 -2.96 -12.71
CA CYS A 340 21.60 -1.75 -13.05
C CYS A 340 23.08 -2.10 -13.21
N VAL A 341 23.63 -1.80 -14.39
CA VAL A 341 25.03 -2.05 -14.73
C VAL A 341 25.75 -0.72 -14.66
N TRP A 342 26.81 -0.66 -13.84
CA TRP A 342 27.71 0.48 -13.83
C TRP A 342 28.48 0.55 -15.15
N CYS A 343 28.25 1.61 -15.93
CA CYS A 343 28.84 1.78 -17.25
C CYS A 343 29.29 3.23 -17.46
N ARG A 344 30.56 3.40 -17.87
CA ARG A 344 31.15 4.72 -18.18
C ARG A 344 30.94 5.79 -17.10
N GLY A 345 31.00 5.40 -15.83
CA GLY A 345 30.87 6.31 -14.69
C GLY A 345 29.43 6.63 -14.28
N THR A 346 28.43 5.94 -14.84
CA THR A 346 27.02 6.09 -14.47
C THR A 346 26.35 4.71 -14.35
N CYS A 347 25.42 4.53 -13.42
CA CYS A 347 24.59 3.32 -13.41
C CYS A 347 23.46 3.46 -14.44
N THR A 348 23.26 2.44 -15.26
CA THR A 348 22.20 2.41 -16.27
C THR A 348 21.50 1.05 -16.27
N SER A 349 20.27 0.98 -16.77
CA SER A 349 19.55 -0.30 -16.86
C SER A 349 20.32 -1.29 -17.74
N SER A 350 20.13 -2.59 -17.52
CA SER A 350 20.81 -3.63 -18.30
C SER A 350 20.61 -3.46 -19.81
N ASP A 351 19.38 -3.16 -20.26
CA ASP A 351 19.07 -2.89 -21.68
C ASP A 351 19.78 -1.65 -22.24
N ALA A 352 20.01 -0.63 -21.41
CA ALA A 352 20.71 0.58 -21.80
C ALA A 352 22.23 0.36 -21.77
N ALA A 353 22.74 -0.44 -20.83
CA ALA A 353 24.15 -0.84 -20.72
C ALA A 353 24.57 -1.69 -21.93
N GLU A 354 23.72 -2.62 -22.35
CA GLU A 354 23.92 -3.43 -23.54
C GLU A 354 24.01 -2.55 -24.80
N ARG A 355 23.08 -1.59 -24.94
CA ARG A 355 23.09 -0.61 -26.06
C ARG A 355 24.36 0.25 -26.13
N ILE A 356 25.03 0.48 -25.01
CA ILE A 356 26.28 1.27 -24.95
C ILE A 356 27.54 0.40 -24.81
N GLY A 357 27.40 -0.92 -24.96
CA GLY A 357 28.51 -1.88 -25.05
C GLY A 357 29.15 -2.28 -23.72
N CYS A 358 28.44 -2.10 -22.61
CA CYS A 358 28.88 -2.58 -21.29
C CYS A 358 28.26 -3.95 -21.01
N LEU A 359 29.07 -5.02 -21.10
CA LEU A 359 28.62 -6.40 -20.85
C LEU A 359 29.07 -6.90 -19.48
N LEU A 360 28.12 -7.43 -18.71
CA LEU A 360 28.34 -8.40 -17.63
C LEU A 360 27.24 -9.49 -17.74
N GLY A 361 27.63 -10.74 -17.50
CA GLY A 361 26.83 -11.94 -17.78
C GLY A 361 25.52 -12.06 -16.97
N HIS A 362 24.48 -12.47 -17.70
CA HIS A 362 23.13 -12.93 -17.33
C HIS A 362 22.52 -12.48 -15.99
N SER A 363 21.58 -11.53 -16.06
CA SER A 363 20.16 -11.87 -15.99
C SER A 363 19.27 -10.68 -16.38
N THR A 364 18.34 -10.90 -17.32
CA THR A 364 17.19 -10.01 -17.48
C THR A 364 16.30 -10.22 -16.27
N CYS A 365 16.35 -9.27 -15.33
CA CYS A 365 15.43 -9.21 -14.22
C CYS A 365 13.99 -9.14 -14.76
N SER A 366 13.26 -10.25 -14.62
CA SER A 366 11.87 -10.38 -15.05
C SER A 366 11.02 -10.86 -13.88
N PRO A 367 9.88 -10.22 -13.60
CA PRO A 367 8.81 -10.85 -12.84
C PRO A 367 7.93 -11.63 -13.81
N THR A 368 7.96 -12.97 -13.78
CA THR A 368 6.80 -13.77 -14.25
C THR A 368 6.60 -15.00 -13.35
N PRO A 369 5.39 -15.22 -12.83
CA PRO A 369 4.93 -16.58 -12.60
C PRO A 369 4.82 -17.24 -13.97
N ARG A 370 5.67 -18.21 -14.28
CA ARG A 370 5.53 -18.99 -15.52
C ARG A 370 4.16 -19.67 -15.51
N LEU A 371 3.33 -19.40 -16.52
CA LEU A 371 2.21 -20.28 -16.85
C LEU A 371 2.74 -21.71 -16.99
N PRO A 372 2.03 -22.74 -16.50
CA PRO A 372 2.37 -24.11 -16.83
C PRO A 372 2.21 -24.31 -18.34
N ASP A 373 3.24 -24.82 -19.01
CA ASP A 373 3.19 -25.20 -20.42
C ASP A 373 1.98 -26.11 -20.66
N ILE A 374 1.03 -25.65 -21.49
CA ILE A 374 0.02 -26.53 -22.07
C ILE A 374 0.65 -27.15 -23.32
N PRO A 375 0.89 -28.46 -23.36
CA PRO A 375 1.40 -29.09 -24.57
C PRO A 375 0.30 -29.16 -25.62
N GLY A 376 0.59 -28.57 -26.79
CA GLY A 376 0.10 -29.04 -28.07
C GLY A 376 -1.18 -28.38 -28.60
N LYS A 377 -1.02 -27.70 -29.73
CA LYS A 377 -1.82 -27.95 -30.93
C LYS A 377 -1.10 -27.34 -32.14
N GLU A 378 -0.33 -28.19 -32.83
CA GLU A 378 -0.13 -28.04 -34.26
C GLU A 378 -1.52 -28.06 -34.92
N TYR A 379 -1.83 -27.05 -35.71
CA TYR A 379 -2.75 -27.21 -36.82
C TYR A 379 -2.00 -26.85 -38.10
N ALA A 380 -2.05 -27.82 -39.00
CA ALA A 380 -1.66 -27.75 -40.40
C ALA A 380 -2.40 -26.65 -41.16
#